data_AF-A0A7V7BHJ6-F1
#
_entry.id   AF-A0A7V7BHJ6-F1
#
_cell.length_a   1.000
_cell.length_b   1.000
_cell.length_c   1.000
_cell.angle_alpha   90.00
_cell.angle_beta   90.00
_cell.angle_gamma   90.00
#
_symmetry.space_group_name_H-M   'P 1'
#
loop_
_entity.id
_entity.type
_entity.pdbx_description
1 polymer ?
#
loop_
_entity_poly.entity_id
_entity_poly.type
_entity_poly.pdbx_seq_one_letter_code
_entity_poly.pdbx_strand_id
1 'polypeptide(L)'
;AGTVVFHREKCIDCGDCLHGCPNEALICEGVYYRLYVGGKMGRSPSLGQVFGDFPTQGEAIEQVQRILAAYYWHANHEERLAHMIQRVSLPNFKKLAAEIEAEKIEALMQQAYPFEMQANS
;
A
#
# COMPACT_ATOMS: atom_id res chain seq x y z
N ALA A 1 21.44 -23.61 26.27
CA ALA A 1 20.52 -22.76 25.50
C ALA A 1 21.15 -21.37 25.39
N GLY A 2 21.11 -20.74 24.22
CA GLY A 2 21.57 -19.35 24.03
C GLY A 2 20.52 -18.35 24.51
N THR A 3 20.95 -17.15 24.89
CA THR A 3 20.03 -16.05 25.27
C THR A 3 19.86 -15.11 24.08
N VAL A 4 18.62 -14.75 23.76
CA VAL A 4 18.30 -13.72 22.75
C VAL A 4 18.28 -12.36 23.42
N VAL A 5 18.99 -11.39 22.85
CA VAL A 5 18.93 -9.99 23.25
C VAL A 5 18.30 -9.21 22.10
N PHE A 6 17.11 -8.66 22.31
CA PHE A 6 16.36 -7.94 21.29
C PHE A 6 16.46 -6.43 21.51
N HIS A 7 16.90 -5.72 20.47
CA HIS A 7 17.02 -4.28 20.43
C HIS A 7 15.93 -3.70 19.52
N ARG A 8 14.80 -3.27 20.10
CA ARG A 8 13.64 -2.80 19.33
C ARG A 8 13.97 -1.60 18.44
N GLU A 9 14.84 -0.72 18.91
CA GLU A 9 15.30 0.48 18.21
C GLU A 9 16.10 0.18 16.93
N LYS A 10 16.57 -1.07 16.76
CA LYS A 10 17.28 -1.53 15.56
C LYS A 10 16.41 -2.40 14.65
N CYS A 11 15.20 -2.74 15.08
CA CYS A 11 14.27 -3.57 14.33
C CYS A 11 13.64 -2.76 13.18
N ILE A 12 13.64 -3.32 11.97
CA ILE A 12 12.94 -2.75 10.80
C ILE A 12 11.66 -3.51 10.45
N ASP A 13 11.27 -4.43 11.32
CA ASP A 13 10.09 -5.29 11.18
C ASP A 13 10.12 -6.11 9.87
N CYS A 14 11.25 -6.79 9.58
CA CYS A 14 11.39 -7.64 8.39
C CYS A 14 10.85 -9.07 8.58
N GLY A 15 10.69 -9.54 9.82
CA GLY A 15 10.22 -10.90 10.11
C GLY A 15 11.24 -12.03 9.96
N ASP A 16 12.46 -11.75 9.48
CA ASP A 16 13.50 -12.80 9.29
C ASP A 16 13.79 -13.59 10.57
N CYS A 17 13.75 -12.91 11.73
CA CYS A 17 13.96 -13.53 13.03
C CYS A 17 12.84 -14.51 13.42
N LEU A 18 11.60 -14.28 12.95
CA LEU A 18 10.49 -15.20 13.17
C LEU A 18 10.68 -16.47 12.34
N HIS A 19 11.07 -16.33 11.07
CA HIS A 19 11.24 -17.45 10.16
C HIS A 19 12.51 -18.26 10.43
N GLY A 20 13.57 -17.62 10.95
CA GLY A 20 14.87 -18.25 11.18
C GLY A 20 15.04 -18.91 12.54
N CYS A 21 14.17 -18.63 13.52
CA CYS A 21 14.33 -19.14 14.88
C CYS A 21 13.48 -20.40 15.12
N PRO A 22 14.08 -21.60 15.25
CA PRO A 22 13.34 -22.84 15.52
C PRO A 22 12.73 -22.89 16.94
N ASN A 23 13.14 -21.97 17.82
CA ASN A 23 12.67 -21.90 19.20
C ASN A 23 11.65 -20.78 19.43
N GLU A 24 11.23 -20.07 18.36
CA GLU A 24 10.20 -19.02 18.41
C GLU A 24 10.49 -17.94 19.49
N ALA A 25 11.76 -17.56 19.64
CA ALA A 25 12.20 -16.66 20.70
C ALA A 25 11.67 -15.21 20.57
N LEU A 26 11.13 -14.87 19.40
CA LEU A 26 10.47 -13.60 19.11
C LEU A 26 9.12 -13.91 18.47
N ILE A 27 8.11 -13.11 18.81
CA ILE A 27 6.76 -13.17 18.25
C ILE A 27 6.34 -11.79 17.78
N CYS A 28 5.50 -11.72 16.74
CA CYS A 28 4.90 -10.47 16.27
C CYS A 28 3.48 -10.32 16.82
N GLU A 29 3.13 -9.09 17.18
CA GLU A 29 1.81 -8.75 17.73
C GLU A 29 0.69 -8.78 16.67
N GLY A 30 1.04 -8.71 15.38
CA GLY A 30 0.06 -8.76 14.30
C GLY A 30 0.64 -8.57 12.92
N VAL A 31 -0.24 -8.59 11.92
CA VAL A 31 0.05 -8.29 10.53
C VAL A 31 -0.28 -6.82 10.26
N TYR A 32 0.63 -6.11 9.62
CA TYR A 32 0.43 -4.74 9.14
C TYR A 32 0.74 -4.68 7.64
N TYR A 33 0.16 -3.69 6.97
CA TYR A 33 0.22 -3.55 5.52
C TYR A 33 0.97 -2.28 5.15
N ARG A 34 2.13 -2.42 4.49
CA ARG A 34 2.83 -1.30 3.88
C ARG A 34 2.48 -1.19 2.42
N LEU A 35 1.85 -0.08 2.02
CA LEU A 35 1.57 0.18 0.61
C LEU A 35 2.71 0.94 -0.05
N TYR A 36 3.12 0.46 -1.23
CA TYR A 36 4.04 1.14 -2.12
C TYR A 36 3.30 1.59 -3.39
N VAL A 37 3.66 2.75 -3.92
CA VAL A 37 2.98 3.34 -5.09
C VAL A 37 3.99 3.89 -6.11
N GLY A 38 3.60 3.91 -7.38
CA GLY A 38 4.40 4.52 -8.46
C GLY A 38 5.59 3.69 -8.94
N GLY A 39 5.64 2.40 -8.60
CA GLY A 39 6.59 1.48 -9.19
C GLY A 39 6.25 1.22 -10.67
N LYS A 40 7.28 1.11 -11.52
CA LYS A 40 7.12 0.66 -12.91
C LYS A 40 8.29 -0.18 -13.36
N MET A 41 7.98 -1.23 -14.10
CA MET A 41 8.96 -2.02 -14.81
C MET A 41 8.79 -1.77 -16.32
N GLY A 42 9.88 -1.41 -16.99
CA GLY A 42 9.87 -1.01 -18.38
C GLY A 42 11.15 -0.27 -18.76
N ARG A 43 11.11 0.48 -19.88
CA ARG A 43 12.30 1.16 -20.45
C ARG A 43 13.01 2.10 -19.48
N SER A 44 12.26 2.72 -18.58
CA SER A 44 12.79 3.52 -17.48
C SER A 44 12.19 2.98 -16.19
N PRO A 45 12.84 2.03 -15.52
CA PRO A 45 12.30 1.41 -14.30
C PRO A 45 12.32 2.39 -13.13
N SER A 46 11.36 2.24 -12.22
CA SER A 46 11.35 2.94 -10.93
C SER A 46 10.77 2.04 -9.85
N LEU A 47 11.38 2.07 -8.66
CA LEU A 47 10.84 1.39 -7.49
C LEU A 47 9.62 2.17 -6.96
N GLY A 48 8.69 1.44 -6.35
CA GLY A 48 7.58 2.04 -5.63
C GLY A 48 8.08 2.81 -4.42
N GLN A 49 7.39 3.90 -4.09
CA GLN A 49 7.65 4.70 -2.91
C GLN A 49 6.62 4.40 -1.83
N VAL A 50 7.02 4.53 -0.55
CA VAL A 50 6.13 4.26 0.58
C VAL A 50 4.96 5.25 0.57
N PHE A 51 3.75 4.71 0.37
CA PHE A 51 2.51 5.46 0.47
C PHE A 51 2.09 5.61 1.93
N GLY A 52 2.08 4.50 2.68
CA GLY A 52 1.73 4.48 4.09
C GLY A 52 1.75 3.08 4.68
N ASP A 53 1.63 3.02 6.00
CA ASP A 53 1.51 1.81 6.80
C ASP A 53 0.10 1.76 7.40
N PHE A 54 -0.56 0.61 7.28
CA PHE A 54 -1.95 0.41 7.68
C PHE A 54 -2.07 -0.82 8.60
N PRO A 55 -2.71 -0.69 9.77
CA PRO A 55 -2.82 -1.76 10.76
C PRO A 55 -3.76 -2.88 10.33
N THR A 56 -4.72 -2.63 9.42
CA THR A 56 -5.72 -3.63 9.01
C THR A 56 -5.78 -3.81 7.50
N GLN A 57 -6.23 -4.99 7.07
CA GLN A 57 -6.46 -5.26 5.64
C GLN A 57 -7.54 -4.34 5.06
N GLY A 58 -8.59 -4.06 5.83
CA GLY A 58 -9.67 -3.16 5.43
C GLY A 58 -9.17 -1.76 5.12
N GLU A 59 -8.36 -1.19 6.02
CA GLU A 59 -7.73 0.11 5.79
C GLU A 59 -6.79 0.09 4.58
N ALA A 60 -5.99 -0.98 4.40
CA ALA A 60 -5.13 -1.09 3.23
C ALA A 60 -5.95 -1.12 1.91
N ILE A 61 -7.06 -1.85 1.88
CA ILE A 61 -7.96 -1.94 0.71
C ILE A 61 -8.60 -0.57 0.44
N GLU A 62 -9.10 0.11 1.46
CA GLU A 62 -9.68 1.45 1.33
C GLU A 62 -8.68 2.42 0.68
N GLN A 63 -7.41 2.35 1.09
CA GLN A 63 -6.36 3.22 0.57
C GLN A 63 -5.98 2.86 -0.86
N VAL A 64 -6.01 1.58 -1.24
CA VAL A 64 -5.89 1.16 -2.64
C VAL A 64 -7.02 1.74 -3.49
N GLN A 65 -8.26 1.72 -3.01
CA GLN A 65 -9.40 2.30 -3.73
C GLN A 65 -9.24 3.82 -3.91
N ARG A 66 -8.80 4.53 -2.86
CA ARG A 66 -8.48 5.96 -2.93
C ARG A 66 -7.36 6.27 -3.93
N ILE A 67 -6.29 5.48 -3.95
CA ILE A 67 -5.18 5.59 -4.91
C ILE A 67 -5.70 5.40 -6.35
N LEU A 68 -6.52 4.38 -6.58
CA LEU A 68 -7.10 4.11 -7.90
C LEU A 68 -8.04 5.22 -8.36
N ALA A 69 -8.87 5.73 -7.46
CA ALA A 69 -9.76 6.85 -7.75
C ALA A 69 -8.95 8.13 -8.04
N ALA A 70 -7.95 8.46 -7.23
CA ALA A 70 -7.11 9.64 -7.46
C ALA A 70 -6.38 9.55 -8.80
N TYR A 71 -5.91 8.36 -9.16
CA TYR A 71 -5.32 8.10 -10.47
C TYR A 71 -6.35 8.29 -11.59
N TYR A 72 -7.52 7.65 -11.49
CA TYR A 72 -8.56 7.70 -12.52
C TYR A 72 -9.02 9.14 -12.81
N TRP A 73 -9.22 9.96 -11.78
CA TRP A 73 -9.77 11.30 -11.93
C TRP A 73 -8.75 12.41 -12.22
N HIS A 74 -7.46 12.19 -11.92
CA HIS A 74 -6.43 13.24 -12.05
C HIS A 74 -5.26 12.88 -12.99
N ALA A 75 -5.23 11.67 -13.56
CA ALA A 75 -4.27 11.31 -14.59
C ALA A 75 -4.61 12.01 -15.92
N ASN A 76 -3.57 12.40 -16.65
CA ASN A 76 -3.73 12.83 -18.04
C ASN A 76 -4.01 11.61 -18.94
N HIS A 77 -4.50 11.85 -20.16
CA HIS A 77 -4.70 10.80 -21.15
C HIS A 77 -3.41 9.97 -21.35
N GLU A 78 -3.52 8.64 -21.27
CA GLU A 78 -2.42 7.66 -21.37
C GLU A 78 -1.29 7.81 -20.33
N GLU A 79 -1.48 8.62 -19.29
CA GLU A 79 -0.51 8.78 -18.23
C GLU A 79 -0.56 7.61 -17.26
N ARG A 80 0.56 6.89 -17.08
CA ARG A 80 0.66 5.84 -16.05
C ARG A 80 0.79 6.44 -14.66
N LEU A 81 0.30 5.73 -13.65
CA LEU A 81 0.37 6.12 -12.24
C LEU A 81 1.77 6.60 -11.80
N ALA A 82 2.82 5.88 -12.19
CA ALA A 82 4.20 6.27 -11.89
C ALA A 82 4.59 7.64 -12.49
N HIS A 83 4.13 7.95 -13.70
CA HIS A 83 4.38 9.25 -14.35
C HIS A 83 3.53 10.36 -13.74
N MET A 84 2.28 10.07 -13.39
CA MET A 84 1.44 11.01 -12.64
C MET A 84 2.13 11.42 -11.32
N ILE A 85 2.61 10.45 -10.54
CA ILE A 85 3.33 10.73 -9.28
C ILE A 85 4.61 11.53 -9.51
N GLN A 86 5.33 11.28 -10.61
CA GLN A 86 6.50 12.09 -10.97
C GLN A 86 6.11 13.53 -11.31
N ARG A 87 5.00 13.74 -12.02
CA ARG A 87 4.47 15.06 -12.38
C ARG A 87 3.97 15.84 -11.17
N VAL A 88 3.16 15.22 -10.30
CA VAL A 88 2.53 15.92 -9.17
C VAL A 88 3.36 15.88 -7.89
N SER A 89 4.37 15.01 -7.80
CA SER A 89 5.09 14.59 -6.58
C SER A 89 4.28 13.68 -5.65
N LEU A 90 4.97 12.77 -4.94
CA LEU A 90 4.34 11.86 -3.98
C LEU A 90 3.55 12.59 -2.88
N PRO A 91 4.04 13.69 -2.25
CA PRO A 91 3.26 14.42 -1.25
C PRO A 91 1.93 14.95 -1.78
N ASN A 92 1.90 15.52 -2.99
CA ASN A 92 0.63 16.01 -3.55
C ASN A 92 -0.26 14.86 -4.02
N PHE A 93 0.32 13.76 -4.52
CA PHE A 93 -0.47 12.56 -4.83
C PHE A 93 -1.18 12.01 -3.58
N LYS A 94 -0.50 11.97 -2.42
CA LYS A 94 -1.11 11.60 -1.14
C LYS A 94 -2.27 12.52 -0.76
N LYS A 95 -2.13 13.84 -0.99
CA LYS A 95 -3.23 14.80 -0.77
C LYS A 95 -4.42 14.52 -1.68
N LEU A 96 -4.19 14.33 -2.98
CA LEU A 96 -5.25 13.99 -3.93
C LEU A 96 -6.00 12.71 -3.52
N ALA A 97 -5.28 11.68 -3.07
CA ALA A 97 -5.88 10.44 -2.58
C ALA A 97 -6.64 10.62 -1.25
N ALA A 98 -6.17 11.50 -0.36
CA ALA A 98 -6.87 11.79 0.90
C ALA A 98 -8.15 12.61 0.67
N GLU A 99 -8.09 13.59 -0.23
CA GLU A 99 -9.15 14.56 -0.53
C GLU A 99 -10.21 14.03 -1.49
N ILE A 100 -10.04 12.82 -2.03
CA ILE A 100 -11.02 12.26 -2.96
C ILE A 100 -12.34 11.96 -2.26
N GLU A 101 -13.42 12.46 -2.88
CA GLU A 101 -14.80 12.28 -2.43
C GLU A 101 -15.21 10.81 -2.45
N ALA A 102 -15.95 10.36 -1.44
CA ALA A 102 -16.38 8.98 -1.31
C ALA A 102 -17.24 8.54 -2.51
N GLU A 103 -18.08 9.43 -3.02
CA GLU A 103 -18.95 9.23 -4.17
C GLU A 103 -18.15 8.91 -5.44
N LYS A 104 -16.97 9.54 -5.61
CA LYS A 104 -16.06 9.27 -6.74
C LYS A 104 -15.39 7.91 -6.63
N ILE A 105 -15.11 7.45 -5.41
CA ILE A 105 -14.58 6.10 -5.16
C ILE A 105 -15.66 5.08 -5.49
N GLU A 106 -16.87 5.25 -4.95
CA GLU A 106 -18.01 4.35 -5.18
C GLU A 106 -18.36 4.25 -6.67
N ALA A 107 -18.45 5.38 -7.37
CA ALA A 107 -18.73 5.41 -8.80
C ALA A 107 -17.67 4.64 -9.61
N LEU A 108 -16.38 4.78 -9.26
CA LEU A 108 -15.31 4.02 -9.90
C LEU A 108 -15.43 2.52 -9.60
N MET A 109 -15.68 2.14 -8.33
CA MET A 109 -15.76 0.73 -7.94
C MET A 109 -16.94 0.02 -8.63
N GLN A 110 -18.10 0.68 -8.75
CA GLN A 110 -19.26 0.15 -9.45
C GLN A 110 -19.02 -0.01 -10.96
N GLN A 111 -18.24 0.87 -11.58
CA GLN A 111 -17.89 0.78 -13.00
C GLN A 111 -16.80 -0.25 -13.30
N ALA A 112 -15.78 -0.34 -12.44
CA ALA A 112 -14.61 -1.21 -12.66
C ALA A 112 -14.86 -2.66 -12.23
N TYR A 113 -15.75 -2.89 -11.25
CA TYR A 113 -16.10 -4.21 -10.73
C TYR A 113 -17.61 -4.43 -10.74
N PRO A 114 -18.21 -4.79 -11.89
CA PRO A 114 -19.64 -5.08 -12.00
C PRO A 114 -20.05 -6.42 -11.36
N PHE A 115 -19.11 -7.16 -10.76
CA PHE A 115 -19.36 -8.43 -10.08
C PHE A 115 -19.22 -8.22 -8.57
N GLU A 116 -20.27 -8.51 -7.82
CA GLU A 116 -20.23 -8.50 -6.35
C GLU A 116 -19.07 -9.40 -5.88
N MET A 117 -18.10 -8.80 -5.18
CA MET A 117 -17.23 -9.58 -4.31
C MET A 117 -18.12 -10.16 -3.21
N GLN A 118 -18.61 -11.37 -3.41
CA GLN A 118 -19.05 -12.19 -2.29
C GLN A 118 -17.82 -12.33 -1.39
N ALA A 119 -17.84 -11.59 -0.28
CA ALA A 119 -16.87 -11.71 0.78
C ALA A 119 -16.85 -13.18 1.20
N ASN A 120 -15.82 -13.91 0.80
CA ASN A 120 -15.61 -15.24 1.31
C ASN A 120 -15.23 -15.10 2.78
N SER A 121 -16.17 -15.56 3.59
CA SER A 121 -16.11 -15.94 5.01
C SER A 121 -14.77 -16.49 5.47
#